data_AF-A0A7Y2E2T0-F1
#
_entry.id   AF-A0A7Y2E2T0-F1
#
_cell.length_a   1.000
_cell.length_b   1.000
_cell.length_c   1.000
_cell.angle_alpha   90.00
_cell.angle_beta   90.00
_cell.angle_gamma   90.00
#
_symmetry.space_group_name_H-M   'P 1'
#
loop_
_entity.id
_entity.type
_entity.pdbx_description
1 polymer ?
#
loop_
_entity_poly.entity_id
_entity_poly.type
_entity_poly.pdbx_seq_one_letter_code
_entity_poly.pdbx_strand_id
1 'polypeptide(L)'
;MRKLAILILILFTGGCSSISTISRGDGDAAADGEFRNVILIIADGAGPAYFTMTRDFDRATGGDGMLVFDEYLTGSVRTYAANSKVTDSASGATAFASGVKTINRYVGMDAGARPVGT
;
A
#
# COMPACT_ATOMS: atom_id res chain seq x y z
N MET A 1 -21.51 18.50 -42.17
CA MET A 1 -20.26 18.38 -41.37
C MET A 1 -19.95 19.61 -40.51
N ARG A 2 -20.19 20.84 -40.97
CA ARG A 2 -19.95 22.07 -40.16
C ARG A 2 -20.83 22.21 -38.89
N LYS A 3 -22.08 21.72 -38.90
CA LYS A 3 -22.98 21.76 -37.73
C LYS A 3 -22.60 20.75 -36.63
N LEU A 4 -21.87 19.68 -36.97
CA LEU A 4 -21.42 18.66 -36.01
C LEU A 4 -20.18 19.14 -35.23
N ALA A 5 -19.31 19.93 -35.86
CA ALA A 5 -18.13 20.51 -35.22
C ALA A 5 -18.48 21.58 -34.17
N ILE A 6 -19.55 22.35 -34.38
CA ILE A 6 -20.01 23.37 -33.43
C ILE A 6 -20.62 22.73 -32.18
N LEU A 7 -21.29 21.57 -32.32
CA LEU A 7 -21.90 20.85 -31.20
C LEU A 7 -20.84 20.23 -30.26
N ILE A 8 -19.70 19.78 -30.80
CA ILE A 8 -18.60 19.19 -30.02
C ILE A 8 -17.81 20.26 -29.25
N LEU A 9 -17.72 21.48 -29.79
CA LEU A 9 -17.02 22.61 -29.16
C LEU A 9 -17.78 23.19 -27.94
N ILE A 10 -19.11 23.13 -27.96
CA ILE A 10 -19.97 23.59 -26.86
C ILE A 10 -19.94 22.61 -25.67
N LEU A 11 -19.70 21.31 -25.92
CA LEU A 11 -19.56 20.31 -24.86
C LEU A 11 -18.26 20.44 -24.04
N PHE A 12 -17.21 21.06 -24.60
CA PHE A 12 -15.90 21.14 -23.96
C PHE A 12 -15.69 22.39 -23.09
N THR A 13 -16.55 23.42 -23.21
CA THR A 13 -16.35 24.73 -22.57
C THR A 13 -17.29 25.01 -21.39
N GLY A 14 -18.28 24.16 -21.13
CA GLY A 14 -19.31 24.35 -20.09
C GLY A 14 -19.02 23.74 -18.71
N GLY A 15 -17.82 23.24 -18.44
CA GLY A 15 -17.52 22.43 -17.24
C GLY A 15 -16.67 23.08 -16.15
N CYS A 16 -16.40 24.39 -16.20
CA CYS A 16 -15.58 25.07 -15.20
C CYS A 16 -16.41 26.04 -14.36
N SER A 17 -17.00 25.56 -13.26
CA SER A 17 -17.50 26.39 -12.15
C SER A 17 -17.85 25.49 -10.96
N SER A 18 -16.84 25.17 -10.14
CA SER A 18 -16.91 24.92 -8.68
C SER A 18 -15.54 24.42 -8.21
N ILE A 19 -14.57 25.34 -8.06
CA ILE A 19 -13.37 25.07 -7.25
C ILE A 19 -13.83 25.14 -5.80
N SER A 20 -14.12 23.97 -5.23
CA SER A 20 -14.21 23.82 -3.78
C SER A 20 -12.78 23.81 -3.26
N THR A 21 -12.41 24.88 -2.56
CA THR A 21 -11.21 24.94 -1.71
C THR A 21 -11.23 23.74 -0.75
N ILE A 22 -10.38 22.75 -1.00
CA ILE A 22 -10.09 21.71 -0.01
C ILE A 22 -9.34 22.41 1.11
N SER A 23 -10.05 22.71 2.19
CA SER A 23 -9.43 23.03 3.48
C SER A 23 -8.53 21.85 3.81
N ARG A 24 -7.20 22.07 3.78
CA ARG A 24 -6.25 21.20 4.45
C ARG A 24 -6.76 21.10 5.88
N GLY A 25 -7.32 19.94 6.23
CA GLY A 25 -7.50 19.60 7.64
C GLY A 25 -6.13 19.76 8.28
N ASP A 26 -6.06 20.60 9.30
CA ASP A 26 -4.92 20.71 10.18
C ASP A 26 -4.55 19.27 10.57
N GLY A 27 -3.38 18.85 10.11
CA GLY A 27 -2.83 17.56 10.45
C GLY A 27 -2.75 17.52 11.96
N ASP A 28 -3.53 16.62 12.55
CA ASP A 28 -3.47 16.27 13.96
C ASP A 28 -1.99 16.15 14.31
N ALA A 29 -1.50 17.08 15.12
CA ALA A 29 -0.11 17.19 15.46
C ALA A 29 0.29 15.84 16.05
N ALA A 30 1.08 15.08 15.29
CA ALA A 30 1.58 13.78 15.71
C ALA A 30 2.11 13.95 17.12
N ALA A 31 1.47 13.28 18.08
CA ALA A 31 1.84 13.35 19.47
C ALA A 31 3.35 13.13 19.57
N ASP A 32 4.04 14.07 20.21
CA ASP A 32 5.45 14.02 20.62
C ASP A 32 5.69 12.92 21.68
N GLY A 33 5.06 11.76 21.49
CA GLY A 33 5.25 10.58 22.28
C GLY A 33 6.39 9.79 21.68
N GLU A 34 7.51 9.73 22.38
CA GLU A 34 8.56 8.76 22.06
C GLU A 34 7.96 7.33 22.10
N PHE A 35 7.92 6.67 20.95
CA PHE A 35 7.46 5.29 20.87
C PHE A 35 8.48 4.38 21.54
N ARG A 36 8.15 3.88 22.74
CA ARG A 36 9.04 2.99 23.49
C ARG A 36 9.23 1.62 22.83
N ASN A 37 8.21 1.11 22.14
CA ASN A 37 8.21 -0.24 21.59
C ASN A 37 7.51 -0.27 20.22
N VAL A 38 8.02 -1.11 19.32
CA VAL A 38 7.42 -1.40 18.02
C VAL A 38 7.26 -2.91 17.87
N ILE A 39 6.05 -3.36 17.54
CA ILE A 39 5.75 -4.77 17.22
C ILE A 39 5.34 -4.82 15.76
N LEU A 40 6.17 -5.45 14.93
CA LEU A 40 5.90 -5.67 13.52
C LEU A 40 5.45 -7.11 13.29
N ILE A 41 4.23 -7.28 12.78
CA ILE A 41 3.66 -8.59 12.43
C ILE A 41 3.66 -8.73 10.91
N ILE A 42 4.37 -9.74 10.39
CA ILE A 42 4.44 -10.04 8.96
C ILE A 42 3.84 -11.42 8.74
N ALA A 43 2.79 -11.48 7.93
CA ALA A 43 2.27 -12.73 7.38
C ALA A 43 2.91 -12.97 6.00
N ASP A 44 3.85 -13.91 5.92
CA ASP A 44 4.55 -14.20 4.66
C ASP A 44 3.57 -14.76 3.59
N GLY A 45 3.66 -14.23 2.38
CA GLY A 45 2.76 -14.59 1.27
C GLY A 45 1.30 -14.13 1.42
N ALA A 46 0.94 -13.38 2.46
CA ALA A 46 -0.44 -12.97 2.71
C ALA A 46 -0.86 -11.73 1.90
N GLY A 47 -1.30 -11.96 0.66
CA GLY A 47 -1.97 -10.93 -0.15
C GLY A 47 -3.44 -10.70 0.27
N PRO A 48 -4.14 -9.71 -0.32
CA PRO A 48 -5.55 -9.44 -0.01
C PRO A 48 -6.46 -10.67 -0.16
N ALA A 49 -6.20 -11.52 -1.15
CA ALA A 49 -6.94 -12.75 -1.37
C ALA A 49 -6.79 -13.76 -0.22
N TYR A 50 -5.64 -13.78 0.46
CA TYR A 50 -5.43 -14.64 1.63
C TYR A 50 -6.40 -14.27 2.74
N PHE A 51 -6.48 -12.99 3.10
CA PHE A 51 -7.41 -12.51 4.12
C PHE A 51 -8.88 -12.70 3.73
N THR A 52 -9.25 -12.53 2.45
CA THR A 52 -10.60 -12.84 1.98
C THR A 52 -10.94 -14.32 2.19
N MET A 53 -10.04 -15.22 1.80
CA MET A 53 -10.21 -16.66 2.01
C MET A 53 -10.33 -17.01 3.50
N THR A 54 -9.54 -16.37 4.37
CA THR A 54 -9.65 -16.57 5.82
C THR A 54 -11.03 -16.17 6.34
N ARG A 55 -11.57 -15.03 5.90
CA ARG A 55 -12.93 -14.60 6.28
C ARG A 55 -14.00 -15.57 5.79
N ASP A 56 -13.86 -16.08 4.57
CA ASP A 56 -14.82 -17.04 4.00
C ASP A 56 -14.78 -18.38 4.74
N PHE A 57 -13.58 -18.84 5.11
CA PHE A 57 -13.41 -20.04 5.92
C PHE A 57 -14.04 -19.87 7.31
N ASP A 58 -13.78 -18.74 7.98
CA ASP A 58 -14.34 -18.45 9.30
C ASP A 58 -15.88 -18.49 9.29
N ARG A 59 -16.51 -17.83 8.30
CA ARG A 59 -17.97 -17.89 8.09
C ARG A 59 -18.47 -19.31 7.84
N ALA A 60 -17.75 -20.10 7.05
CA ALA A 60 -18.11 -21.50 6.79
C ALA A 60 -18.06 -22.36 8.06
N THR A 61 -17.24 -21.98 9.05
CA THR A 61 -17.13 -22.64 10.35
C THR A 61 -18.02 -22.03 11.45
N GLY A 62 -18.89 -21.07 11.12
CA GLY A 62 -19.84 -20.47 12.04
C GLY A 62 -19.36 -19.19 12.75
N GLY A 63 -18.23 -18.62 12.32
CA GLY A 63 -17.77 -17.30 12.74
C GLY A 63 -18.47 -16.16 12.00
N ASP A 64 -18.20 -14.92 12.40
CA ASP A 64 -18.77 -13.71 11.79
C ASP A 64 -17.99 -13.23 10.55
N GLY A 65 -16.82 -13.83 10.29
CA GLY A 65 -15.94 -13.49 9.19
C GLY A 65 -15.22 -12.16 9.36
N MET A 66 -15.07 -11.67 10.59
CA MET A 66 -14.30 -10.47 10.91
C MET A 66 -12.91 -10.86 11.41
N LEU A 67 -11.87 -10.23 10.86
CA LEU A 67 -10.50 -10.41 11.34
C LEU A 67 -10.09 -9.22 12.21
N VAL A 68 -9.25 -9.46 13.22
CA VAL A 68 -8.66 -8.40 14.05
C VAL A 68 -7.94 -7.35 13.20
N PHE A 69 -7.37 -7.75 12.05
CA PHE A 69 -6.67 -6.86 11.13
C PHE A 69 -7.58 -5.91 10.35
N ASP A 70 -8.89 -6.17 10.30
CA ASP A 70 -9.83 -5.39 9.49
C ASP A 70 -9.96 -3.95 9.99
N GLU A 71 -9.85 -3.75 11.31
CA GLU A 71 -9.88 -2.44 11.96
C GLU A 71 -8.63 -1.59 11.67
N TYR A 72 -7.51 -2.22 11.30
CA TYR A 72 -6.21 -1.57 11.10
C TYR A 72 -5.84 -1.39 9.63
N LEU A 73 -6.72 -1.77 8.68
CA LEU A 73 -6.43 -1.69 7.26
C LEU A 73 -6.46 -0.24 6.76
N THR A 74 -5.28 0.36 6.60
CA THR A 74 -5.16 1.75 6.14
C THR A 74 -4.74 1.92 4.67
N GLY A 75 -4.20 0.88 4.01
CA GLY A 75 -3.66 1.02 2.66
C GLY A 75 -2.94 -0.21 2.12
N SER A 76 -2.18 -0.02 1.04
CA SER A 76 -1.38 -1.09 0.39
C SER A 76 0.05 -0.64 0.11
N VAL A 77 0.96 -1.61 -0.02
CA VAL A 77 2.41 -1.41 -0.20
C VAL A 77 2.90 -2.07 -1.49
N ARG A 78 3.87 -1.45 -2.17
CA ARG A 78 4.50 -1.98 -3.39
C ARG A 78 5.72 -2.83 -3.07
N THR A 79 5.61 -4.13 -3.26
CA THR A 79 6.59 -5.15 -2.81
C THR A 79 7.63 -5.56 -3.85
N TYR A 80 7.77 -4.88 -4.99
CA TYR A 80 8.77 -5.28 -6.00
C TYR A 80 10.21 -5.29 -5.46
N ALA A 81 11.05 -6.18 -5.99
CA ALA A 81 12.48 -6.24 -5.72
C ALA A 81 13.28 -5.41 -6.75
N ALA A 82 14.56 -5.14 -6.48
CA ALA A 82 15.40 -4.32 -7.36
C ALA A 82 15.56 -4.93 -8.76
N ASN A 83 15.53 -6.25 -8.88
CA ASN A 83 15.71 -6.99 -10.14
C ASN A 83 14.43 -7.69 -10.65
N SER A 84 13.30 -7.60 -9.94
CA SER A 84 12.09 -8.35 -10.27
C SER A 84 10.82 -7.64 -9.82
N LYS A 85 9.76 -7.74 -10.63
CA LYS A 85 8.41 -7.29 -10.24
C LYS A 85 7.83 -8.14 -9.09
N VAL A 86 8.30 -9.38 -8.95
CA VAL A 86 7.90 -10.32 -7.90
C VAL A 86 9.08 -10.53 -6.96
N THR A 87 8.94 -10.07 -5.72
CA THR A 87 9.95 -10.27 -4.66
C THR A 87 9.90 -11.68 -4.09
N ASP A 88 11.03 -12.12 -3.56
CA ASP A 88 11.04 -13.23 -2.59
C ASP A 88 11.03 -12.71 -1.14
N SER A 89 10.94 -13.63 -0.17
CA SER A 89 10.91 -13.27 1.25
C SER A 89 12.22 -12.63 1.73
N ALA A 90 13.37 -12.98 1.13
CA ALA A 90 14.69 -12.44 1.48
C ALA A 90 14.81 -10.93 1.16
N SER A 91 14.45 -10.54 -0.07
CA SER A 91 14.47 -9.13 -0.47
C SER A 91 13.40 -8.32 0.25
N GLY A 92 12.22 -8.92 0.47
CA GLY A 92 11.14 -8.29 1.25
C GLY A 92 11.53 -8.02 2.71
N ALA A 93 12.11 -9.02 3.39
CA ALA A 93 12.58 -8.87 4.77
C ALA A 93 13.68 -7.80 4.89
N THR A 94 14.63 -7.80 3.95
CA THR A 94 15.68 -6.77 3.91
C THR A 94 15.08 -5.37 3.73
N ALA A 95 14.09 -5.21 2.86
CA ALA A 95 13.43 -3.92 2.65
C ALA A 95 12.63 -3.47 3.89
N PHE A 96 11.97 -4.36 4.61
CA PHE A 96 11.24 -4.01 5.84
C PHE A 96 12.16 -3.68 7.01
N ALA A 97 13.30 -4.35 7.13
CA ALA A 97 14.24 -4.10 8.22
C ALA A 97 15.12 -2.87 7.95
N SER A 98 15.74 -2.78 6.76
CA SER A 98 16.71 -1.74 6.43
C SER A 98 16.12 -0.51 5.73
N GLY A 99 14.89 -0.58 5.22
CA GLY A 99 14.32 0.44 4.34
C GLY A 99 14.92 0.46 2.92
N VAL A 100 15.84 -0.46 2.59
CA VAL A 100 16.54 -0.52 1.30
C VAL A 100 16.06 -1.71 0.47
N LYS A 101 15.64 -1.44 -0.78
CA LYS A 101 15.30 -2.51 -1.72
C LYS A 101 16.56 -3.21 -2.23
N THR A 102 16.48 -4.53 -2.38
CA THR A 102 17.60 -5.37 -2.83
C THR A 102 17.19 -6.37 -3.91
N ILE A 103 18.16 -7.14 -4.38
CA ILE A 103 18.01 -8.22 -5.37
C ILE A 103 17.40 -9.45 -4.68
N ASN A 104 16.52 -10.19 -5.36
CA ASN A 104 16.01 -11.45 -4.83
C ASN A 104 17.15 -12.38 -4.42
N ARG A 105 16.98 -13.09 -3.30
CA ARG A 105 17.96 -13.95 -2.61
C ARG A 105 19.02 -13.22 -1.79
N TYR A 106 19.11 -11.90 -1.83
CA TYR A 106 20.00 -11.16 -0.95
C TYR A 106 19.31 -10.88 0.39
N VAL A 107 20.08 -11.03 1.47
CA VAL A 107 19.64 -10.77 2.85
C VAL A 107 20.62 -9.78 3.47
N GLY A 108 20.11 -8.65 3.99
CA GLY A 108 20.95 -7.65 4.66
C GLY A 108 21.97 -6.97 3.74
N MET A 109 21.71 -6.95 2.43
CA MET A 109 22.57 -6.32 1.43
C MET A 109 21.75 -5.38 0.55
N ASP A 110 22.36 -4.33 0.03
CA ASP A 110 21.78 -3.51 -1.04
C ASP A 110 21.88 -4.20 -2.42
N ALA A 111 21.31 -3.57 -3.45
CA ALA A 111 21.38 -4.08 -4.82
C ALA A 111 22.80 -4.14 -5.41
N GLY A 112 23.78 -3.49 -4.79
CA GLY A 112 25.20 -3.55 -5.13
C GLY A 112 25.98 -4.61 -4.34
N ALA A 113 25.28 -5.49 -3.61
CA ALA A 113 25.86 -6.51 -2.73
C ALA A 113 26.69 -5.94 -1.58
N ARG A 114 26.40 -4.72 -1.13
CA ARG A 114 27.02 -4.11 0.05
C ARG A 114 26.14 -4.33 1.28
N PRO A 115 26.70 -4.65 2.46
CA PRO A 115 25.91 -4.83 3.68
C PRO A 115 25.12 -3.57 4.05
N VAL A 116 23.88 -3.75 4.54
CA VAL A 116 23.03 -2.68 5.06
C VAL A 116 22.60 -3.00 6.50
N GLY A 117 22.48 -1.95 7.32
CA GLY A 117 21.94 -2.09 8.67
C GLY A 117 20.46 -2.44 8.64
N THR A 118 20.06 -3.33 9.55
CA THR A 118 18.68 -3.77 9.78
C THR A 118 18.19 -3.30 11.13
#